data_AF-A0A2M9XHZ3-F1
#
_entry.id   AF-A0A2M9XHZ3-F1
#
_cell.length_a   1.000
_cell.length_b   1.000
_cell.length_c   1.000
_cell.angle_alpha   90.00
_cell.angle_beta   90.00
_cell.angle_gamma   90.00
#
_symmetry.space_group_name_H-M   'P 1'
#
loop_
_entity.id
_entity.type
_entity.pdbx_description
1 polymer ?
#
loop_
_entity_poly.entity_id
_entity_poly.type
_entity_poly.pdbx_seq_one_letter_code
_entity_poly.pdbx_strand_id
1 'polypeptide(L)'
;MFLITPNSELTEVEKSKLSLLEKIFRAPTEAFDLYLRNASLGRKELLRLHYALWVLAPISKIAGNLIKIILDLVFGDEVDFNPFSGVITSLIIYPVLLLVVSQYDVVRVFYRKVDRTKGENYPAADVLTLAFLAFSASSVFWILPSPINLGLIGISFLYSIYLSYIGMKRVSGVDSKEILIFFLFGSAYLLSISLVFVFIYNIIRTLLN
;
A
#
# COMPACT_ATOMS: atom_id res chain seq x y z
N MET A 1 0.10 -0.78 37.16
CA MET A 1 -1.15 -1.47 36.83
C MET A 1 -2.08 -0.44 36.19
N PHE A 2 -2.03 -0.30 34.86
CA PHE A 2 -2.89 0.64 34.14
C PHE A 2 -4.29 0.02 34.06
N LEU A 3 -5.24 0.68 34.70
CA LEU A 3 -6.66 0.34 34.65
C LEU A 3 -7.15 0.51 33.20
N ILE A 4 -7.55 -0.60 32.60
CA ILE A 4 -8.37 -0.60 31.38
C ILE A 4 -9.74 -0.08 31.80
N THR A 5 -10.01 1.20 31.54
CA THR A 5 -11.38 1.76 31.64
C THR A 5 -12.24 1.12 30.55
N PRO A 6 -13.32 0.37 30.86
CA PRO A 6 -14.06 -0.39 29.85
C PRO A 6 -15.02 0.45 28.98
N ASN A 7 -15.10 1.77 29.17
CA ASN A 7 -16.14 2.61 28.56
C ASN A 7 -15.62 4.01 28.15
N SER A 8 -14.62 4.11 27.27
CA SER A 8 -14.55 5.30 26.43
C SER A 8 -15.40 5.02 25.19
N GLU A 9 -16.56 5.67 25.06
CA GLU A 9 -17.29 5.65 23.79
C GLU A 9 -16.31 6.05 22.68
N LEU A 10 -16.13 5.17 21.69
CA LEU A 10 -15.30 5.46 20.54
C LEU A 10 -15.78 6.77 19.94
N THR A 11 -14.86 7.72 19.75
CA THR A 11 -15.15 8.97 19.07
C THR A 11 -15.70 8.69 17.67
N GLU A 12 -16.51 9.59 17.10
CA GLU A 12 -17.03 9.49 15.72
C GLU A 12 -15.93 9.14 14.70
N VAL A 13 -14.74 9.71 14.90
CA VAL A 13 -13.54 9.44 14.09
C VAL A 13 -13.05 8.01 14.25
N GLU A 14 -12.99 7.48 15.47
CA GLU A 14 -12.56 6.09 15.74
C GLU A 14 -13.57 5.07 15.21
N LYS A 15 -14.88 5.34 15.34
CA LYS A 15 -15.92 4.50 14.72
C LYS A 15 -15.79 4.47 13.20
N SER A 16 -15.57 5.62 12.57
CA SER A 16 -15.33 5.70 11.13
C SER A 16 -14.06 4.95 10.71
N LYS A 17 -13.00 5.00 11.51
CA LYS A 17 -11.74 4.27 11.25
C LYS A 17 -11.92 2.76 11.37
N LEU A 18 -12.64 2.31 12.39
CA LEU A 18 -12.91 0.89 12.62
C LEU A 18 -13.76 0.31 11.48
N SER A 19 -14.81 1.04 11.07
CA SER A 19 -15.65 0.65 9.92
C SER A 19 -14.85 0.62 8.61
N LEU A 20 -13.95 1.58 8.41
CA LEU A 20 -13.06 1.58 7.25
C LEU A 20 -12.12 0.36 7.28
N LEU A 21 -11.52 0.04 8.42
CA LEU A 21 -10.64 -1.12 8.58
C LEU A 21 -11.39 -2.43 8.29
N GLU A 22 -12.60 -2.59 8.82
CA GLU A 22 -13.47 -3.74 8.53
C GLU A 22 -13.73 -3.85 7.02
N LYS A 23 -14.13 -2.73 6.39
CA LYS A 23 -14.42 -2.70 4.95
C LYS A 23 -13.19 -2.98 4.10
N ILE A 24 -11.99 -2.58 4.52
CA ILE A 24 -10.76 -2.87 3.76
C ILE A 24 -10.54 -4.37 3.59
N PHE A 25 -10.82 -5.17 4.63
CA PHE A 25 -10.68 -6.62 4.55
C PHE A 25 -11.89 -7.31 3.90
N ARG A 26 -13.10 -6.76 4.08
CA ARG A 26 -14.34 -7.40 3.61
C ARG A 26 -14.79 -6.98 2.21
N ALA A 27 -14.71 -5.69 1.90
CA ALA A 27 -15.20 -5.08 0.67
C ALA A 27 -14.35 -3.84 0.31
N PRO A 28 -13.15 -4.01 -0.26
CA PRO A 28 -12.22 -2.90 -0.41
C PRO A 28 -12.70 -1.81 -1.40
N THR A 29 -13.58 -2.13 -2.36
CA THR A 29 -14.29 -1.11 -3.16
C THR A 29 -15.16 -0.20 -2.28
N GLU A 30 -15.86 -0.76 -1.30
CA GLU A 30 -16.70 0.02 -0.39
C GLU A 30 -15.86 0.87 0.57
N ALA A 31 -14.69 0.36 1.00
CA ALA A 31 -13.73 1.15 1.78
C ALA A 31 -13.19 2.34 0.97
N PHE A 32 -12.88 2.10 -0.30
CA PHE A 32 -12.44 3.14 -1.24
C PHE A 32 -13.52 4.24 -1.39
N ASP A 33 -14.77 3.84 -1.64
CA ASP A 33 -15.88 4.79 -1.79
C ASP A 33 -16.21 5.52 -0.48
N LEU A 34 -16.08 4.85 0.67
CA LEU A 34 -16.30 5.46 1.99
C LEU A 34 -15.23 6.51 2.28
N TYR A 35 -13.97 6.25 1.96
CA TYR A 35 -12.89 7.21 2.16
C TYR A 35 -13.08 8.45 1.27
N LEU A 36 -13.44 8.28 0.00
CA LEU A 36 -13.66 9.40 -0.92
C LEU A 36 -14.78 10.35 -0.47
N ARG A 37 -15.78 9.83 0.25
CA ARG A 37 -16.96 10.60 0.69
C ARG A 37 -16.79 11.24 2.06
N ASN A 38 -15.82 10.80 2.85
CA ASN A 38 -15.71 11.19 4.25
C ASN A 38 -14.65 12.27 4.46
N ALA A 39 -15.11 13.51 4.65
CA ALA A 39 -14.25 14.69 4.81
C ALA A 39 -13.33 14.63 6.05
N SER A 40 -13.62 13.75 7.02
CA SER A 40 -12.80 13.57 8.22
C SER A 40 -11.51 12.76 7.99
N LEU A 41 -11.41 12.06 6.85
CA LEU A 41 -10.27 11.19 6.51
C LEU A 41 -9.31 11.90 5.55
N GLY A 42 -8.34 12.62 6.14
CA GLY A 42 -7.29 13.32 5.39
C GLY A 42 -6.03 12.48 5.16
N ARG A 43 -5.11 12.98 4.31
CA ARG A 43 -3.84 12.32 3.92
C ARG A 43 -3.04 11.72 5.08
N LYS A 44 -2.98 12.42 6.22
CA LYS A 44 -2.29 11.96 7.42
C LYS A 44 -2.87 10.65 7.96
N GLU A 45 -4.20 10.52 7.96
CA GLU A 45 -4.89 9.32 8.43
C GLU A 45 -4.74 8.16 7.45
N LEU A 46 -4.76 8.44 6.14
CA LEU A 46 -4.45 7.43 5.11
C LEU A 46 -3.04 6.85 5.29
N LEU A 47 -2.03 7.71 5.47
CA LEU A 47 -0.66 7.25 5.68
C LEU A 47 -0.54 6.43 6.97
N ARG A 48 -1.15 6.88 8.07
CA ARG A 48 -1.20 6.12 9.34
C ARG A 48 -1.77 4.72 9.14
N LEU A 49 -2.80 4.59 8.30
CA LEU A 49 -3.42 3.32 8.00
C LEU A 49 -2.50 2.41 7.17
N HIS A 50 -1.83 2.94 6.14
CA HIS A 50 -0.80 2.19 5.42
C HIS A 50 0.33 1.75 6.34
N TYR A 51 0.80 2.61 7.25
CA TYR A 51 1.83 2.27 8.23
C TYR A 51 1.36 1.16 9.17
N ALA A 52 0.13 1.25 9.69
CA ALA A 52 -0.44 0.22 10.56
C ALA A 52 -0.53 -1.14 9.84
N LEU A 53 -1.03 -1.15 8.61
CA LEU A 53 -1.12 -2.37 7.80
C LEU A 53 0.26 -2.91 7.41
N TRP A 54 1.23 -2.04 7.13
CA TRP A 54 2.60 -2.44 6.81
C TRP A 54 3.29 -3.14 7.98
N VAL A 55 3.15 -2.64 9.21
CA VAL A 55 3.76 -3.26 10.40
C VAL A 55 3.24 -4.70 10.61
N LEU A 56 2.03 -5.02 10.13
CA LEU A 56 1.53 -6.39 10.17
C LEU A 56 2.31 -7.36 9.28
N ALA A 57 3.01 -6.90 8.24
CA ALA A 57 3.74 -7.77 7.32
C ALA A 57 4.87 -8.56 8.01
N PRO A 58 5.86 -7.91 8.67
CA PRO A 58 6.91 -8.65 9.38
C PRO A 58 6.35 -9.47 10.55
N ILE A 59 5.33 -8.99 11.26
CA ILE A 59 4.67 -9.73 12.34
C ILE A 59 4.04 -11.02 11.80
N SER A 60 3.26 -10.90 10.72
CA SER A 60 2.60 -12.04 10.07
C SER A 60 3.63 -13.02 9.52
N LYS A 61 4.75 -12.51 8.96
CA LYS A 61 5.82 -13.37 8.44
C LYS A 61 6.51 -14.17 9.54
N ILE A 62 6.87 -13.53 10.66
CA ILE A 62 7.46 -14.21 11.81
C ILE A 62 6.47 -15.26 12.35
N ALA A 63 5.19 -14.89 12.52
CA ALA A 63 4.15 -15.82 12.97
C ALA A 63 4.01 -17.03 12.02
N GLY A 64 3.97 -16.80 10.71
CA GLY A 64 3.90 -17.85 9.71
C GLY A 64 5.11 -18.78 9.73
N ASN A 65 6.32 -18.23 9.90
CA ASN A 65 7.53 -19.04 10.02
C ASN A 65 7.53 -19.86 11.33
N LEU A 66 7.07 -19.31 12.45
CA LEU A 66 6.93 -20.06 13.71
C LEU A 66 5.91 -21.19 13.59
N ILE A 67 4.75 -20.95 12.97
CA ILE A 67 3.77 -21.99 12.68
C ILE A 67 4.40 -23.10 11.85
N LYS A 68 5.15 -22.73 10.79
CA LYS A 68 5.86 -23.70 9.96
C LYS A 68 6.86 -24.53 10.77
N ILE A 69 7.70 -23.89 11.59
CA ILE A 69 8.69 -24.60 12.43
C ILE A 69 7.99 -25.58 13.39
N ILE A 70 6.87 -25.18 14.00
CA ILE A 70 6.09 -26.05 14.90
C ILE A 70 5.52 -27.24 14.12
N LEU A 71 5.00 -27.02 12.91
CA LEU A 71 4.48 -28.10 12.07
C LEU A 71 5.59 -29.06 11.62
N ASP A 72 6.73 -28.53 11.20
CA ASP A 72 7.90 -29.30 10.78
C ASP A 72 8.46 -30.12 11.97
N LEU A 73 8.38 -29.62 13.21
CA LEU A 73 8.77 -30.38 14.41
C LEU A 73 7.87 -31.58 14.70
N VAL A 74 6.58 -31.52 14.33
CA VAL A 74 5.61 -32.59 14.61
C VAL A 74 5.52 -33.57 13.46
N PHE A 75 5.68 -33.10 12.22
CA PHE A 75 5.37 -33.86 11.00
C PHE A 75 6.53 -33.95 10.01
N GLY A 76 7.64 -33.25 10.23
CA GLY A 76 8.74 -33.13 9.28
C GLY A 76 9.96 -33.99 9.62
N ASP A 77 10.69 -34.39 8.57
CA ASP A 77 11.96 -35.14 8.67
C ASP A 77 13.16 -34.20 8.88
N GLU A 78 13.05 -32.94 8.45
CA GLU A 78 14.07 -31.90 8.59
C GLU A 78 13.43 -30.60 9.09
N VAL A 79 14.06 -29.93 10.05
CA VAL A 79 13.57 -28.67 10.64
C VAL A 79 14.57 -27.55 10.38
N ASP A 80 14.15 -26.55 9.60
CA ASP A 80 14.91 -25.31 9.42
C ASP A 80 14.48 -24.26 10.45
N PHE A 81 15.32 -24.03 11.45
CA PHE A 81 15.10 -23.08 12.53
C PHE A 81 15.44 -21.64 12.12
N ASN A 82 14.72 -21.10 11.13
CA ASN A 82 14.89 -19.73 10.69
C ASN A 82 13.59 -18.92 10.75
N PRO A 83 13.22 -18.35 11.92
CA PRO A 83 12.01 -17.55 12.07
C PRO A 83 12.07 -16.21 11.31
N PHE A 84 13.26 -15.75 10.92
CA PHE A 84 13.46 -14.47 10.23
C PHE A 84 13.53 -14.57 8.70
N SER A 85 13.40 -15.78 8.15
CA SER A 85 13.41 -16.01 6.71
C SER A 85 12.34 -15.17 6.01
N GLY A 86 12.74 -14.32 5.05
CA GLY A 86 11.84 -13.47 4.27
C GLY A 86 11.26 -12.24 4.99
N VAL A 87 11.63 -11.97 6.25
CA VAL A 87 11.12 -10.82 7.00
C VAL A 87 11.55 -9.50 6.38
N ILE A 88 12.80 -9.39 5.92
CA ILE A 88 13.32 -8.18 5.25
C ILE A 88 12.49 -7.86 4.00
N THR A 89 12.18 -8.87 3.18
CA THR A 89 11.34 -8.70 1.98
C THR A 89 9.95 -8.19 2.36
N SER A 90 9.32 -8.80 3.37
CA SER A 90 8.01 -8.38 3.87
C SER A 90 8.02 -6.95 4.43
N LEU A 91 9.16 -6.50 4.96
CA LEU A 91 9.34 -5.15 5.48
C LEU A 91 9.55 -4.12 4.35
N ILE A 92 10.28 -4.45 3.30
CA ILE A 92 10.68 -3.47 2.27
C ILE A 92 9.61 -3.27 1.19
N ILE A 93 8.86 -4.31 0.84
CA ILE A 93 7.98 -4.26 -0.35
C ILE A 93 6.87 -3.19 -0.25
N TYR A 94 6.26 -3.03 0.92
CA TYR A 94 5.16 -2.07 1.14
C TYR A 94 5.60 -0.61 1.09
N PRO A 95 6.64 -0.15 1.83
CA PRO A 95 7.07 1.23 1.76
C PRO A 95 7.61 1.61 0.37
N VAL A 96 8.28 0.69 -0.33
CA VAL A 96 8.73 0.92 -1.71
C VAL A 96 7.54 1.14 -2.64
N LEU A 97 6.54 0.26 -2.61
CA LEU A 97 5.35 0.42 -3.45
C LEU A 97 4.52 1.65 -3.06
N LEU A 98 4.38 1.95 -1.78
CA LEU A 98 3.69 3.16 -1.31
C LEU A 98 4.40 4.42 -1.82
N LEU A 99 5.74 4.44 -1.79
CA LEU A 99 6.52 5.54 -2.34
C LEU A 99 6.24 5.70 -3.84
N VAL A 100 6.33 4.61 -4.61
CA VAL A 100 6.02 4.61 -6.05
C VAL A 100 4.63 5.17 -6.34
N VAL A 101 3.61 4.67 -5.64
CA VAL A 101 2.21 5.09 -5.84
C VAL A 101 2.00 6.54 -5.42
N SER A 102 2.65 6.99 -4.34
CA SER A 102 2.60 8.39 -3.92
C SER A 102 3.23 9.33 -4.96
N GLN A 103 4.28 8.90 -5.67
CA GLN A 103 4.84 9.68 -6.77
C GLN A 103 3.89 9.73 -7.97
N TYR A 104 3.20 8.63 -8.30
CA TYR A 104 2.14 8.66 -9.31
C TYR A 104 1.02 9.63 -8.94
N ASP A 105 0.60 9.68 -7.67
CA ASP A 105 -0.38 10.64 -7.19
C ASP A 105 0.07 12.09 -7.42
N VAL A 106 1.34 12.38 -7.11
CA VAL A 106 1.96 13.69 -7.38
C VAL A 106 1.95 14.01 -8.87
N VAL A 107 2.38 13.07 -9.72
CA VAL A 107 2.36 13.23 -11.19
C VAL A 107 0.94 13.47 -11.69
N ARG A 108 -0.08 12.82 -11.13
CA ARG A 108 -1.49 13.01 -11.54
C ARG A 108 -1.93 14.46 -11.36
N VAL A 109 -1.54 15.10 -10.26
CA VAL A 109 -1.86 16.50 -9.98
C VAL A 109 -1.22 17.44 -11.01
N PHE A 110 -0.01 17.12 -11.50
CA PHE A 110 0.68 17.94 -12.51
C PHE A 110 0.28 17.61 -13.95
N TYR A 111 -0.10 16.35 -14.23
CA TYR A 111 -0.49 15.89 -15.55
C TYR A 111 -1.76 16.58 -16.03
N ARG A 112 -2.74 16.78 -15.13
CA ARG A 112 -3.77 17.78 -15.36
C ARG A 112 -3.11 19.14 -15.17
N LYS A 113 -2.78 19.83 -16.26
CA LYS A 113 -2.46 21.26 -16.25
C LYS A 113 -3.63 21.99 -15.58
N VAL A 114 -3.58 22.15 -14.25
CA VAL A 114 -4.51 22.99 -13.52
C VAL A 114 -4.29 24.38 -14.08
N ASP A 115 -5.25 24.86 -14.84
CA ASP A 115 -5.26 26.22 -15.33
C ASP A 115 -5.45 27.11 -14.10
N ARG A 116 -4.34 27.54 -13.49
CA ARG A 116 -4.30 28.29 -12.23
C ARG A 116 -5.13 29.59 -12.29
N THR A 117 -5.48 30.02 -13.49
CA THR A 117 -6.32 31.18 -13.78
C THR A 117 -7.82 30.93 -13.58
N LYS A 118 -8.28 29.66 -13.56
CA LYS A 118 -9.71 29.29 -13.49
C LYS A 118 -10.22 28.96 -12.09
N GLY A 119 -9.37 29.03 -11.06
CA GLY A 119 -9.79 28.74 -9.67
C GLY A 119 -10.30 27.30 -9.47
N GLU A 120 -9.94 26.37 -10.36
CA GLU A 120 -10.38 24.98 -10.26
C GLU A 120 -9.80 24.32 -9.00
N ASN A 121 -10.68 23.70 -8.20
CA ASN A 121 -10.29 22.94 -7.02
C ASN A 121 -9.31 21.82 -7.43
N TYR A 122 -8.16 21.75 -6.75
CA TYR A 122 -7.19 20.68 -6.98
C TYR A 122 -7.87 19.31 -6.87
N PRO A 123 -7.66 18.39 -7.84
CA PRO A 123 -8.16 17.03 -7.69
C PRO A 123 -7.56 16.40 -6.44
N ALA A 124 -8.37 15.69 -5.66
CA ALA A 124 -7.96 15.08 -4.38
C ALA A 124 -6.63 14.35 -4.55
N ALA A 125 -5.61 14.71 -3.77
CA ALA A 125 -4.22 14.36 -4.06
C ALA A 125 -3.92 12.86 -3.98
N ASP A 126 -4.69 12.07 -3.23
CA ASP A 126 -4.29 10.73 -2.79
C ASP A 126 -5.13 9.57 -3.35
N VAL A 127 -5.74 9.70 -4.54
CA VAL A 127 -6.65 8.67 -5.10
C VAL A 127 -5.94 7.33 -5.34
N LEU A 128 -4.70 7.34 -5.84
CA LEU A 128 -3.96 6.11 -6.14
C LEU A 128 -3.43 5.49 -4.85
N THR A 129 -2.92 6.30 -3.93
CA THR A 129 -2.50 5.86 -2.59
C THR A 129 -3.67 5.18 -1.88
N LEU A 130 -4.86 5.78 -1.94
CA LEU A 130 -6.08 5.20 -1.39
C LEU A 130 -6.42 3.83 -1.99
N ALA A 131 -6.36 3.70 -3.32
CA ALA A 131 -6.61 2.44 -4.01
C ALA A 131 -5.65 1.31 -3.56
N PHE A 132 -4.43 1.67 -3.16
CA PHE A 132 -3.42 0.75 -2.66
C PHE A 132 -3.58 0.32 -1.20
N LEU A 133 -4.63 0.78 -0.50
CA LEU A 133 -4.96 0.23 0.84
C LEU A 133 -5.23 -1.27 0.78
N ALA A 134 -5.89 -1.76 -0.28
CA ALA A 134 -6.12 -3.19 -0.48
C ALA A 134 -4.80 -3.96 -0.59
N PHE A 135 -3.81 -3.41 -1.29
CA PHE A 135 -2.47 -3.98 -1.33
C PHE A 135 -1.82 -3.96 0.06
N SER A 136 -1.88 -2.85 0.80
CA SER A 136 -1.32 -2.81 2.17
C SER A 136 -1.99 -3.81 3.10
N ALA A 137 -3.29 -4.05 2.96
CA ALA A 137 -4.03 -5.02 3.75
C ALA A 137 -3.60 -6.47 3.49
N SER A 138 -3.03 -6.75 2.31
CA SER A 138 -2.46 -8.07 1.98
C SER A 138 -1.28 -8.47 2.88
N SER A 139 -0.77 -7.57 3.72
CA SER A 139 0.29 -7.84 4.69
C SER A 139 -0.02 -9.02 5.61
N VAL A 140 -1.29 -9.28 5.90
CA VAL A 140 -1.73 -10.42 6.70
C VAL A 140 -1.42 -11.76 6.04
N PHE A 141 -1.36 -11.81 4.70
CA PHE A 141 -1.13 -13.06 3.97
C PHE A 141 0.31 -13.56 4.08
N TRP A 142 1.25 -12.78 4.61
CA TRP A 142 2.60 -13.25 4.92
C TRP A 142 2.65 -14.38 5.95
N ILE A 143 1.56 -14.59 6.71
CA ILE A 143 1.42 -15.74 7.61
C ILE A 143 1.36 -17.08 6.86
N LEU A 144 0.91 -17.07 5.61
CA LEU A 144 0.78 -18.29 4.82
C LEU A 144 2.13 -18.72 4.24
N PRO A 145 2.34 -20.01 3.99
CA PRO A 145 3.55 -20.49 3.34
C PRO A 145 3.64 -20.02 1.88
N SER A 146 4.86 -19.95 1.36
CA SER A 146 5.11 -19.76 -0.08
C SER A 146 4.74 -21.04 -0.84
N PRO A 147 4.14 -20.97 -2.04
CA PRO A 147 3.88 -19.76 -2.85
C PRO A 147 2.51 -19.08 -2.61
N ILE A 148 1.68 -19.63 -1.71
CA ILE A 148 0.30 -19.17 -1.50
C ILE A 148 0.26 -17.70 -1.07
N ASN A 149 1.14 -17.30 -0.14
CA ASN A 149 1.25 -15.91 0.30
C ASN A 149 1.52 -14.94 -0.85
N LEU A 150 2.50 -15.24 -1.71
CA LEU A 150 2.87 -14.41 -2.86
C LEU A 150 1.73 -14.31 -3.88
N GLY A 151 0.99 -15.41 -4.09
CA GLY A 151 -0.19 -15.42 -4.96
C GLY A 151 -1.26 -14.45 -4.47
N LEU A 152 -1.62 -14.51 -3.19
CA LEU A 152 -2.65 -13.62 -2.61
C LEU A 152 -2.21 -12.15 -2.54
N ILE A 153 -0.93 -11.89 -2.24
CA ILE A 153 -0.35 -10.55 -2.31
C ILE A 153 -0.39 -10.01 -3.75
N GLY A 154 -0.06 -10.85 -4.74
CA GLY A 154 -0.14 -10.51 -6.16
C GLY A 154 -1.57 -10.19 -6.62
N ILE A 155 -2.56 -10.98 -6.20
CA ILE A 155 -3.98 -10.69 -6.48
C ILE A 155 -4.38 -9.35 -5.87
N SER A 156 -3.96 -9.06 -4.63
CA SER A 156 -4.26 -7.79 -3.95
C SER A 156 -3.60 -6.59 -4.65
N PHE A 157 -2.42 -6.79 -5.22
CA PHE A 157 -1.73 -5.79 -6.04
C PHE A 157 -2.51 -5.49 -7.34
N LEU A 158 -2.89 -6.52 -8.10
CA LEU A 158 -3.69 -6.36 -9.33
C LEU A 158 -5.03 -5.69 -9.04
N TYR A 159 -5.66 -6.06 -7.92
CA TYR A 159 -6.90 -5.45 -7.50
C TYR A 159 -6.75 -3.97 -7.13
N SER A 160 -5.62 -3.58 -6.51
CA SER A 160 -5.31 -2.17 -6.23
C SER A 160 -5.07 -1.35 -7.50
N ILE A 161 -4.48 -1.96 -8.54
CA ILE A 161 -4.37 -1.34 -9.87
C ILE A 161 -5.76 -1.14 -10.48
N TYR A 162 -6.64 -2.13 -10.36
CA TYR A 162 -8.03 -2.00 -10.83
C TYR A 162 -8.79 -0.88 -10.09
N LEU A 163 -8.64 -0.79 -8.77
CA LEU A 163 -9.20 0.31 -7.98
C LEU A 163 -8.61 1.67 -8.39
N SER A 164 -7.33 1.72 -8.75
CA SER A 164 -6.68 2.93 -9.27
C SER A 164 -7.32 3.39 -10.58
N TYR A 165 -7.60 2.45 -11.49
CA TYR A 165 -8.33 2.73 -12.74
C TYR A 165 -9.73 3.28 -12.47
N ILE A 166 -10.50 2.64 -11.57
CA ILE A 166 -11.82 3.12 -11.15
C ILE A 166 -11.72 4.52 -10.54
N GLY A 167 -10.76 4.73 -9.64
CA GLY A 167 -10.54 5.99 -8.94
C GLY A 167 -10.25 7.13 -9.91
N MET A 168 -9.34 6.91 -10.87
CA MET A 168 -9.04 7.88 -11.91
C MET A 168 -10.26 8.21 -12.77
N LYS A 169 -11.05 7.21 -13.16
CA LYS A 169 -12.26 7.41 -13.97
C LYS A 169 -13.35 8.18 -13.20
N ARG A 170 -13.55 7.87 -11.92
CA ARG A 170 -14.61 8.49 -11.07
C ARG A 170 -14.25 9.89 -10.60
N VAL A 171 -13.04 10.08 -10.07
CA VAL A 171 -12.63 11.35 -9.43
C VAL A 171 -12.17 12.35 -10.47
N SER A 172 -11.43 11.87 -11.48
CA SER A 172 -10.83 12.75 -12.48
C SER A 172 -11.60 12.73 -13.80
N GLY A 173 -12.58 11.84 -14.03
CA GLY A 173 -13.34 11.82 -15.28
C GLY A 173 -12.49 11.51 -16.52
N VAL A 174 -11.37 10.82 -16.33
CA VAL A 174 -10.34 10.55 -17.36
C VAL A 174 -10.77 9.34 -18.20
N ASP A 175 -10.59 9.42 -19.52
CA ASP A 175 -10.90 8.31 -20.42
C ASP A 175 -9.83 7.18 -20.31
N SER A 176 -10.20 5.97 -20.69
CA SER A 176 -9.33 4.78 -20.56
C SER A 176 -7.99 4.94 -21.31
N LYS A 177 -8.01 5.62 -22.46
CA LYS A 177 -6.79 5.93 -23.23
C LYS A 177 -5.87 6.89 -22.48
N GLU A 178 -6.43 7.91 -21.87
CA GLU A 178 -5.67 8.90 -21.08
C GLU A 178 -5.10 8.28 -19.81
N ILE A 179 -5.82 7.33 -19.18
CA ILE A 179 -5.30 6.55 -18.05
C ILE A 179 -4.05 5.76 -18.46
N LEU A 180 -4.10 5.09 -19.62
CA LEU A 180 -2.94 4.36 -20.14
C LEU A 180 -1.74 5.28 -20.41
N ILE A 181 -1.98 6.43 -21.05
CA ILE A 181 -0.95 7.44 -21.31
C ILE A 181 -0.36 7.95 -20.00
N PHE A 182 -1.19 8.20 -18.98
CA PHE A 182 -0.74 8.60 -17.65
C PHE A 182 0.18 7.55 -17.02
N PHE A 183 -0.16 6.27 -17.07
CA PHE A 183 0.70 5.21 -16.52
C PHE A 183 2.02 5.08 -17.29
N LEU A 184 2.00 5.21 -18.62
CA LEU A 184 3.22 5.23 -19.44
C LEU A 184 4.12 6.43 -19.11
N PHE A 185 3.52 7.62 -18.99
CA PHE A 185 4.25 8.84 -18.63
C PHE A 185 4.82 8.77 -17.21
N GLY A 186 4.02 8.32 -16.25
CA GLY A 186 4.49 8.12 -14.87
C GLY A 186 5.56 7.04 -14.75
N SER A 187 5.48 5.97 -15.57
CA SER A 187 6.53 4.96 -15.65
C SER A 187 7.83 5.56 -16.19
N ALA A 188 7.78 6.35 -17.26
CA ALA A 188 8.94 7.05 -17.79
C ALA A 188 9.55 8.03 -16.77
N TYR A 189 8.70 8.75 -16.02
CA TYR A 189 9.12 9.63 -14.93
C TYR A 189 9.88 8.85 -13.83
N LEU A 190 9.32 7.73 -13.37
CA LEU A 190 9.96 6.90 -12.33
C LEU A 190 11.26 6.25 -12.83
N LEU A 191 11.30 5.79 -14.08
CA LEU A 191 12.52 5.28 -14.69
C LEU A 191 13.61 6.35 -14.75
N SER A 192 13.24 7.60 -15.05
CA SER A 192 14.17 8.74 -15.05
C SER A 192 14.76 8.99 -13.67
N ILE A 193 13.93 8.94 -12.62
CA ILE A 193 14.40 9.03 -11.22
C ILE A 193 15.33 7.86 -10.89
N SER A 194 14.95 6.64 -11.24
CA SER A 194 15.74 5.44 -10.98
C SER A 194 17.12 5.51 -11.65
N LEU A 195 17.18 6.07 -12.87
CA LEU A 195 18.43 6.27 -13.60
C LEU A 195 19.40 7.20 -12.87
N VAL A 196 18.92 8.23 -12.17
CA VAL A 196 19.76 9.09 -11.33
C VAL A 196 20.40 8.28 -10.19
N PHE A 197 19.64 7.42 -9.51
CA PHE A 197 20.19 6.57 -8.45
C PHE A 197 21.23 5.57 -8.98
N VAL A 198 20.97 4.95 -10.14
CA VAL A 198 21.92 4.05 -10.80
C VAL A 198 23.21 4.79 -11.19
N PHE A 199 23.09 6.01 -11.70
CA PHE A 199 24.24 6.85 -12.04
C PHE A 199 25.10 7.17 -10.81
N ILE A 200 24.47 7.60 -9.70
CA ILE A 200 25.16 7.87 -8.43
C ILE A 200 25.83 6.61 -7.89
N TYR A 201 25.13 5.47 -7.89
CA TYR A 201 25.70 4.18 -7.47
C TYR A 201 26.95 3.83 -8.28
N ASN A 202 26.90 4.02 -9.61
CA ASN A 202 28.04 3.75 -10.47
C ASN A 202 29.22 4.70 -10.20
N ILE A 203 28.97 5.99 -9.94
CA ILE A 203 30.04 6.92 -9.52
C ILE A 203 30.70 6.43 -8.23
N ILE A 204 29.91 6.12 -7.21
CA ILE A 204 30.41 5.66 -5.91
C ILE A 204 31.23 4.38 -6.09
N ARG A 205 30.70 3.42 -6.84
CA ARG A 205 31.39 2.16 -7.15
C ARG A 205 32.72 2.40 -7.85
N THR A 206 32.77 3.31 -8.82
CA THR A 206 34.00 3.64 -9.55
C THR A 206 35.01 4.39 -8.69
N LEU A 207 34.58 5.18 -7.69
CA LEU A 207 35.49 5.90 -6.79
C LEU A 207 36.03 5.02 -5.65
N LEU A 208 35.29 3.98 -5.25
CA LEU A 208 35.66 3.07 -4.14
C LEU A 208 36.43 1.82 -4.59
N ASN A 209 36.40 1.49 -5.88
CA ASN A 209 37.23 0.44 -6.50
C ASN A 209 38.50 1.05 -7.11
#